data_AF-A0A7W0PFX8-F1
#
_entry.id   AF-A0A7W0PFX8-F1
#
_cell.length_a   1.000
_cell.length_b   1.000
_cell.length_c   1.000
_cell.angle_alpha   90.00
_cell.angle_beta   90.00
_cell.angle_gamma   90.00
#
_symmetry.space_group_name_H-M   'P 1'
#
loop_
_entity.id
_entity.type
_entity.pdbx_description
1 polymer ?
#
loop_
_entity_poly.entity_id
_entity_poly.type
_entity_poly.pdbx_seq_one_letter_code
_entity_poly.pdbx_strand_id
1 'polypeptide(L)'
;MADPPRAARTVQPAVSLETRLERKLAVARKHRSVIRFFANHRSLLSSTEHRGVAVTTLRRAKRHLARVTTTVAALRSALERREARRLANAPPRVAICRVFGRRYCDQALKVAWCESHHSTTAENGQYLGLFQMGSSERRLFGHGPKAHQQAIAAHKYFVRSGRDWSPWSCKPWYGYS
;
A
#
# COMPACT_ATOMS: atom_id res chain seq x y z
N MET A 1 4.43 -9.84 57.48
CA MET A 1 5.45 -9.62 56.43
C MET A 1 4.71 -9.59 55.10
N ALA A 2 4.60 -8.43 54.48
CA ALA A 2 3.90 -8.28 53.19
C ALA A 2 4.90 -8.50 52.06
N ASP A 3 4.53 -9.32 51.07
CA ASP A 3 5.31 -9.54 49.86
C ASP A 3 5.49 -8.23 49.08
N PRO A 4 6.69 -7.95 48.53
CA PRO A 4 6.89 -6.79 47.70
C PRO A 4 6.14 -6.94 46.36
N PRO A 5 5.58 -5.84 45.82
CA PRO A 5 4.84 -5.89 44.56
C PRO A 5 5.76 -6.24 43.40
N ARG A 6 5.36 -7.26 42.64
CA ARG A 6 6.04 -7.77 41.45
C ARG A 6 6.07 -6.66 40.38
N ALA A 7 7.26 -6.17 40.05
CA ALA A 7 7.47 -5.13 39.06
C ALA A 7 6.81 -5.49 37.71
N ALA A 8 5.89 -4.64 37.26
CA ALA A 8 5.26 -4.76 35.95
C ALA A 8 6.33 -4.63 34.87
N ARG A 9 6.57 -5.70 34.11
CA ARG A 9 7.39 -5.66 32.89
C ARG A 9 6.69 -4.73 31.90
N THR A 10 7.18 -3.51 31.76
CA THR A 10 6.82 -2.61 30.66
C THR A 10 7.17 -3.28 29.33
N VAL A 11 6.15 -3.84 28.67
CA VAL A 11 6.23 -4.27 27.28
C VAL A 11 6.44 -3.01 26.46
N GLN A 12 7.68 -2.72 26.09
CA GLN A 12 7.94 -1.61 25.17
C GLN A 12 7.17 -1.88 23.86
N PRO A 13 6.35 -0.93 23.37
CA PRO A 13 5.62 -1.13 22.14
C PRO A 13 6.62 -1.32 21.00
N ALA A 14 6.45 -2.42 20.25
CA ALA A 14 7.28 -2.71 19.09
C ALA A 14 7.24 -1.51 18.12
N VAL A 15 8.40 -0.91 17.86
CA VAL A 15 8.52 0.24 16.94
C VAL A 15 7.83 -0.09 15.61
N SER A 16 6.92 0.78 15.18
CA SER A 16 6.14 0.61 13.96
C SER A 16 7.05 0.40 12.73
N LEU A 17 6.54 -0.30 11.71
CA LEU A 17 7.29 -0.57 10.49
C LEU A 17 7.69 0.73 9.77
N GLU A 18 6.81 1.73 9.85
CA GLU A 18 6.97 3.07 9.31
C GLU A 18 8.15 3.78 9.99
N THR A 19 8.18 3.83 11.32
CA THR A 19 9.30 4.42 12.08
C THR A 19 10.61 3.65 11.84
N ARG A 20 10.56 2.32 11.71
CA ARG A 20 11.74 1.52 11.35
C ARG A 20 12.25 1.89 9.97
N LEU A 21 11.37 2.10 8.99
CA LEU A 21 11.73 2.51 7.63
C LEU A 21 12.39 3.89 7.63
N GLU A 22 11.80 4.88 8.32
CA GLU A 22 12.35 6.23 8.45
C GLU A 22 13.77 6.22 9.02
N ARG A 23 13.98 5.47 10.12
CA ARG A 23 15.31 5.32 10.73
C ARG A 23 16.32 4.72 9.74
N LYS A 24 15.94 3.68 8.98
CA LYS A 24 16.82 3.07 7.99
C LYS A 24 17.10 4.01 6.80
N LEU A 25 16.12 4.80 6.37
CA LEU A 25 16.32 5.84 5.35
C LEU A 25 17.31 6.91 5.83
N ALA A 26 17.23 7.35 7.09
CA ALA A 26 18.17 8.29 7.66
C ALA A 26 19.62 7.73 7.68
N VAL A 27 19.78 6.46 8.06
CA VAL A 27 21.09 5.78 8.01
C VAL A 27 21.61 5.66 6.57
N ALA A 28 20.74 5.31 5.61
CA ALA A 28 21.11 5.25 4.20
C ALA A 28 21.60 6.62 3.68
N ARG A 29 20.90 7.72 4.04
CA ARG A 29 21.32 9.08 3.70
C ARG A 29 22.71 9.40 4.28
N LYS A 30 22.96 9.09 5.56
CA LYS A 30 24.27 9.28 6.19
C LYS A 30 25.40 8.60 5.42
N HIS A 31 25.25 7.32 5.08
CA HIS A 31 26.30 6.60 4.34
C HIS A 31 26.46 7.08 2.90
N ARG A 32 25.39 7.50 2.22
CA ARG A 32 25.48 8.14 0.90
C ARG A 32 26.30 9.43 0.97
N SER A 33 26.11 10.25 2.00
CA SER A 33 26.90 11.47 2.21
C SER A 33 28.39 11.16 2.41
N VAL A 34 28.74 10.13 3.19
CA VAL A 34 30.14 9.71 3.38
C VAL A 34 30.76 9.24 2.07
N ILE A 35 30.04 8.45 1.27
CA ILE A 35 30.52 7.99 -0.03
C ILE A 35 30.75 9.18 -0.97
N ARG A 36 29.81 10.14 -0.99
CA ARG A 36 29.93 11.36 -1.78
C ARG A 36 31.12 12.23 -1.35
N PHE A 37 31.35 12.34 -0.04
CA PHE A 37 32.51 13.06 0.50
C PHE A 37 33.81 12.53 -0.09
N PHE A 38 34.05 11.22 -0.05
CA PHE A 38 35.26 10.63 -0.64
C PHE A 38 35.28 10.64 -2.17
N ALA A 39 34.11 10.67 -2.83
CA ALA A 39 34.04 10.83 -4.27
C ALA A 39 34.52 12.23 -4.71
N ASN A 40 34.27 13.25 -3.89
CA ASN A 40 34.71 14.63 -4.10
C ASN A 40 36.15 14.89 -3.62
N HIS A 41 36.59 14.19 -2.57
CA HIS A 41 37.93 14.34 -1.97
C HIS A 41 38.82 13.13 -2.29
N ARG A 42 39.03 12.85 -3.59
CA ARG A 42 39.80 11.67 -4.02
C ARG A 42 41.26 11.72 -3.60
N SER A 43 41.83 12.90 -3.40
CA SER A 43 43.20 13.09 -2.90
C SER A 43 43.44 12.38 -1.56
N LEU A 44 42.42 12.33 -0.68
CA LEU A 44 42.51 11.60 0.60
C LEU A 44 42.66 10.09 0.40
N LEU A 45 42.18 9.55 -0.72
CA LEU A 45 42.33 8.13 -1.06
C LEU A 45 43.70 7.80 -1.66
N SER A 46 44.41 8.81 -2.18
CA SER A 46 45.76 8.65 -2.74
C SER A 46 46.87 9.10 -1.79
N SER A 47 46.57 9.94 -0.78
CA SER A 47 47.54 10.48 0.19
C SER A 47 48.20 9.37 1.03
N THR A 48 49.50 9.46 1.29
CA THR A 48 50.21 8.49 2.15
C THR A 48 49.73 8.55 3.61
N GLU A 49 49.45 9.75 4.11
CA GLU A 49 49.09 9.99 5.51
C GLU A 49 47.68 9.49 5.89
N HIS A 50 46.68 9.63 5.01
CA HIS A 50 45.28 9.35 5.35
C HIS A 50 44.64 8.18 4.58
N ARG A 51 45.33 7.59 3.59
CA ARG A 51 44.77 6.55 2.71
C ARG A 51 44.21 5.35 3.46
N GLY A 52 44.91 4.84 4.48
CA GLY A 52 44.46 3.66 5.23
C GLY A 52 43.09 3.87 5.87
N VAL A 53 42.91 5.01 6.55
CA VAL A 53 41.65 5.38 7.22
C VAL A 53 40.56 5.72 6.20
N ALA A 54 40.90 6.47 5.14
CA ALA A 54 39.97 6.88 4.10
C ALA A 54 39.38 5.67 3.34
N VAL A 55 40.23 4.74 2.91
CA VAL A 55 39.81 3.51 2.20
C VAL A 55 38.94 2.63 3.10
N THR A 56 39.33 2.45 4.37
CA THR A 56 38.56 1.62 5.32
C THR A 56 37.19 2.23 5.60
N THR A 57 37.14 3.53 5.84
CA THR A 57 35.88 4.27 6.06
C THR A 57 34.97 4.19 4.84
N LEU A 58 35.50 4.42 3.64
CA LEU A 58 34.74 4.31 2.40
C LEU A 58 34.19 2.89 2.18
N ARG A 59 35.02 1.86 2.39
CA ARG A 59 34.61 0.46 2.28
C ARG A 59 33.50 0.12 3.27
N ARG A 60 33.63 0.56 4.53
CA ARG A 60 32.61 0.39 5.57
C ARG A 60 31.32 1.09 5.17
N ALA A 61 31.37 2.35 4.74
CA ALA A 61 30.19 3.10 4.30
C ALA A 61 29.46 2.43 3.15
N LYS A 62 30.19 1.92 2.13
CA LYS A 62 29.59 1.16 1.01
C LYS A 62 28.89 -0.11 1.48
N ARG A 63 29.54 -0.93 2.31
CA ARG A 63 28.96 -2.17 2.85
C ARG A 63 27.71 -1.90 3.69
N HIS A 64 27.77 -0.90 4.58
CA HIS A 64 26.62 -0.53 5.40
C HIS A 64 25.47 0.01 4.54
N LEU A 65 25.75 0.83 3.53
CA LEU A 65 24.73 1.31 2.61
C LEU A 65 24.01 0.15 1.93
N ALA A 66 24.75 -0.81 1.35
CA ALA A 66 24.16 -1.98 0.70
C ALA A 66 23.23 -2.78 1.64
N ARG A 67 23.68 -3.04 2.88
CA ARG A 67 22.87 -3.75 3.88
C ARG A 67 21.60 -2.99 4.25
N VAL A 68 21.72 -1.68 4.44
CA VAL A 68 20.58 -0.83 4.81
C VAL A 68 19.59 -0.70 3.65
N THR A 69 20.06 -0.61 2.40
CA THR A 69 19.16 -0.57 1.24
C THR A 69 18.34 -1.84 1.08
N THR A 70 18.92 -3.03 1.31
CA THR A 70 18.17 -4.30 1.33
C THR A 70 17.11 -4.29 2.43
N THR A 71 17.46 -3.77 3.61
CA THR A 71 16.50 -3.66 4.73
C THR A 71 15.36 -2.69 4.40
N VAL A 72 15.65 -1.55 3.76
CA VAL A 72 14.67 -0.57 3.31
C VAL A 72 13.70 -1.20 2.30
N ALA A 73 14.21 -1.96 1.33
CA ALA A 73 13.37 -2.68 0.37
C ALA A 73 12.42 -3.66 1.06
N ALA A 74 12.94 -4.49 1.97
CA ALA A 74 12.14 -5.45 2.73
C ALA A 74 11.04 -4.78 3.57
N LEU A 75 11.35 -3.64 4.22
CA LEU A 75 10.37 -2.87 5.00
C LEU A 75 9.27 -2.27 4.11
N ARG A 76 9.63 -1.73 2.93
CA ARG A 76 8.65 -1.25 1.96
C ARG A 76 7.71 -2.36 1.50
N SER A 77 8.25 -3.50 1.09
CA SER A 77 7.43 -4.65 0.69
C SER A 77 6.57 -5.21 1.85
N ALA A 78 6.99 -5.06 3.10
CA ALA A 78 6.16 -5.41 4.25
C ALA A 78 4.98 -4.44 4.43
N LEU A 79 5.21 -3.14 4.29
CA LEU A 79 4.16 -2.12 4.33
C LEU A 79 3.15 -2.29 3.20
N GLU A 80 3.63 -2.52 1.97
CA GLU A 80 2.79 -2.79 0.81
C GLU A 80 1.92 -4.03 1.02
N ARG A 81 2.49 -5.13 1.52
CA ARG A 81 1.73 -6.34 1.86
C ARG A 81 0.69 -6.09 2.95
N ARG A 82 1.02 -5.29 3.97
CA ARG A 82 0.08 -4.90 5.03
C ARG A 82 -1.08 -4.09 4.46
N GLU A 83 -0.80 -3.11 3.60
CA GLU A 83 -1.82 -2.31 2.94
C GLU A 83 -2.69 -3.17 2.01
N ALA A 84 -2.09 -4.05 1.21
CA ALA A 84 -2.82 -4.98 0.36
C ALA A 84 -3.77 -5.88 1.17
N ARG A 85 -3.32 -6.41 2.31
CA ARG A 85 -4.18 -7.18 3.23
C ARG A 85 -5.30 -6.34 3.83
N ARG A 86 -5.01 -5.09 4.21
CA ARG A 86 -6.02 -4.15 4.71
C ARG A 86 -7.08 -3.89 3.64
N LEU A 87 -6.66 -3.64 2.40
CA LEU A 87 -7.57 -3.39 1.28
C LEU A 87 -8.39 -4.64 0.91
N ALA A 88 -7.75 -5.81 0.89
CA ALA A 88 -8.45 -7.08 0.64
C ALA A 88 -9.57 -7.36 1.65
N ASN A 89 -9.45 -6.85 2.87
CA ASN A 89 -10.47 -6.99 3.92
C ASN A 89 -11.19 -5.68 4.24
N ALA A 90 -11.08 -4.67 3.38
CA ALA A 90 -11.75 -3.40 3.59
C ALA A 90 -13.27 -3.58 3.46
N PRO A 91 -14.06 -2.86 4.27
CA PRO A 91 -15.50 -2.87 4.13
C PRO A 91 -15.90 -2.31 2.75
N PRO A 92 -17.05 -2.73 2.20
CA PRO A 92 -17.51 -2.36 0.86
C PRO A 92 -17.35 -0.89 0.51
N ARG A 93 -17.80 0.02 1.37
CA ARG A 93 -17.77 1.47 1.10
C ARG A 93 -16.34 1.99 0.93
N VAL A 94 -15.41 1.54 1.79
CA VAL A 94 -14.00 1.93 1.72
C VAL A 94 -13.35 1.35 0.46
N ALA A 95 -13.63 0.08 0.15
CA ALA A 95 -13.12 -0.57 -1.04
C ALA A 95 -13.58 0.13 -2.34
N ILE A 96 -14.88 0.46 -2.43
CA ILE A 96 -15.48 1.16 -3.56
C ILE A 96 -14.80 2.52 -3.76
N CYS A 97 -14.75 3.36 -2.73
CA CYS A 97 -14.18 4.71 -2.86
C CYS A 97 -12.67 4.73 -3.11
N ARG A 98 -11.94 3.73 -2.60
CA ARG A 98 -10.52 3.58 -2.91
C ARG A 98 -10.29 3.27 -4.39
N VAL A 99 -11.14 2.45 -4.99
CA VAL A 99 -10.99 2.02 -6.40
C VAL A 99 -11.52 3.06 -7.37
N PHE A 100 -12.73 3.58 -7.16
CA PHE A 100 -13.36 4.56 -8.05
C PHE A 100 -12.80 5.98 -7.88
N GLY A 101 -12.02 6.21 -6.81
CA GLY A 101 -11.42 7.50 -6.50
C GLY A 101 -12.46 8.55 -6.11
N ARG A 102 -11.98 9.75 -5.73
CA ARG A 102 -12.85 10.83 -5.25
C ARG A 102 -13.93 11.24 -6.26
N ARG A 103 -13.61 11.21 -7.56
CA ARG A 103 -14.50 11.67 -8.63
C ARG A 103 -15.76 10.82 -8.79
N TYR A 104 -15.67 9.51 -8.57
CA TYR A 104 -16.77 8.57 -8.84
C TYR A 104 -17.21 7.78 -7.61
N CYS A 105 -16.56 7.97 -6.45
CA CYS A 105 -16.88 7.30 -5.19
C CYS A 105 -18.37 7.38 -4.85
N ASP A 106 -18.97 8.58 -4.84
CA ASP A 106 -20.37 8.75 -4.44
C ASP A 106 -21.34 8.06 -5.40
N GLN A 107 -21.07 8.17 -6.70
CA GLN A 107 -21.87 7.50 -7.73
C GLN A 107 -21.76 5.97 -7.59
N ALA A 108 -20.54 5.46 -7.44
CA ALA A 108 -20.29 4.03 -7.25
C ALA A 108 -20.94 3.48 -5.98
N LEU A 109 -20.94 4.25 -4.89
CA LEU A 109 -21.62 3.87 -3.65
C LEU A 109 -23.13 3.77 -3.85
N LYS A 110 -23.74 4.72 -4.58
CA LYS A 110 -25.18 4.70 -4.90
C LYS A 110 -25.55 3.51 -5.76
N VAL A 111 -24.78 3.24 -6.82
CA VAL A 111 -24.99 2.05 -7.66
C VAL A 111 -24.87 0.78 -6.83
N ALA A 112 -23.77 0.58 -6.10
CA ALA A 112 -23.57 -0.63 -5.31
C ALA A 112 -24.60 -0.80 -4.18
N TRP A 113 -25.15 0.29 -3.63
CA TRP A 113 -26.22 0.22 -2.65
C TRP A 113 -27.53 -0.26 -3.28
N CYS A 114 -27.92 0.31 -4.42
CA CYS A 114 -29.16 -0.06 -5.09
C CYS A 114 -29.09 -1.48 -5.68
N GLU A 115 -27.94 -1.88 -6.24
CA GLU A 115 -27.76 -3.21 -6.84
C GLU A 115 -27.71 -4.33 -5.78
N SER A 116 -27.13 -4.08 -4.60
CA SER A 116 -26.80 -5.18 -3.65
C SER A 116 -26.85 -4.82 -2.16
N HIS A 117 -27.25 -3.59 -1.80
CA HIS A 117 -27.12 -3.05 -0.45
C HIS A 117 -25.69 -3.18 0.11
N HIS A 118 -24.68 -2.99 -0.76
CA HIS A 118 -23.26 -3.20 -0.46
C HIS A 118 -22.90 -4.63 -0.02
N SER A 119 -23.72 -5.63 -0.34
CA SER A 119 -23.41 -7.03 -0.02
C SER A 119 -22.49 -7.66 -1.07
N THR A 120 -21.34 -8.16 -0.63
CA THR A 120 -20.39 -8.88 -1.50
C THR A 120 -20.88 -10.27 -1.90
N THR A 121 -21.92 -10.77 -1.24
CA THR A 121 -22.54 -12.08 -1.48
C THR A 121 -23.98 -11.94 -1.96
N ALA A 122 -24.38 -10.76 -2.44
CA ALA A 122 -25.69 -10.61 -3.08
C ALA A 122 -25.71 -11.37 -4.40
N GLU A 123 -26.84 -12.04 -4.66
CA GLU A 123 -27.05 -12.85 -5.85
C GLU A 123 -28.44 -12.54 -6.42
N ASN A 124 -28.49 -12.28 -7.73
CA ASN A 124 -29.72 -12.14 -8.49
C ASN A 124 -29.57 -12.94 -9.79
N GLY A 125 -29.97 -14.21 -9.75
CA GLY A 125 -29.73 -15.15 -10.84
C GLY A 125 -28.24 -15.24 -11.19
N GLN A 126 -27.88 -14.86 -12.41
CA GLN A 126 -26.47 -14.89 -12.85
C GLN A 126 -25.64 -13.70 -12.38
N TYR A 127 -26.24 -12.66 -11.79
CA TYR A 127 -25.57 -11.42 -11.37
C TYR A 127 -25.11 -11.52 -9.91
N LEU A 128 -23.84 -11.20 -9.64
CA LEU A 128 -23.22 -11.46 -8.33
C LEU A 128 -22.47 -10.24 -7.77
N GLY A 129 -22.51 -10.12 -6.44
CA GLY A 129 -21.68 -9.21 -5.65
C GLY A 129 -22.13 -7.75 -5.70
N LEU A 130 -21.22 -6.85 -5.29
CA LEU A 130 -21.49 -5.44 -5.03
C LEU A 130 -22.17 -4.70 -6.18
N PHE A 131 -21.78 -5.03 -7.39
CA PHE A 131 -22.18 -4.33 -8.62
C PHE A 131 -22.97 -5.24 -9.55
N GLN A 132 -23.48 -6.37 -9.04
CA GLN A 132 -24.33 -7.31 -9.77
C GLN A 132 -23.83 -7.54 -11.20
N MET A 133 -22.54 -7.82 -11.36
CA MET A 133 -21.95 -8.03 -12.69
C MET A 133 -22.35 -9.41 -13.21
N GLY A 134 -22.64 -9.54 -14.50
CA GLY A 134 -23.02 -10.81 -15.14
C GLY A 134 -21.86 -11.79 -15.34
N SER A 135 -22.16 -13.01 -15.78
CA SER A 135 -21.18 -14.08 -15.96
C SER A 135 -20.09 -13.72 -16.98
N SER A 136 -20.47 -13.09 -18.09
CA SER A 136 -19.55 -12.61 -19.14
C SER A 136 -18.63 -11.50 -18.62
N GLU A 137 -19.18 -10.52 -17.91
CA GLU A 137 -18.45 -9.38 -17.37
C GLU A 137 -17.46 -9.84 -16.29
N ARG A 138 -17.88 -10.77 -15.42
CA ARG A 138 -16.99 -11.40 -14.43
C ARG A 138 -15.83 -12.15 -15.11
N ARG A 139 -16.07 -12.80 -16.25
CA ARG A 139 -15.01 -13.47 -17.02
C ARG A 139 -14.04 -12.46 -17.64
N LEU A 140 -14.55 -11.34 -18.17
CA LEU A 140 -13.73 -10.34 -18.85
C LEU A 140 -12.94 -9.44 -17.89
N PHE A 141 -13.57 -8.98 -16.80
CA PHE A 141 -12.99 -7.97 -15.90
C PHE A 141 -12.47 -8.55 -14.59
N GLY A 142 -12.84 -9.81 -14.31
CA GLY A 142 -12.51 -10.55 -13.09
C GLY A 142 -13.66 -10.54 -12.08
N HIS A 143 -13.52 -11.34 -11.03
CA HIS A 143 -14.40 -11.35 -9.87
C HIS A 143 -13.66 -11.95 -8.67
N GLY A 144 -14.16 -11.72 -7.47
CA GLY A 144 -13.62 -12.34 -6.26
C GLY A 144 -14.57 -12.21 -5.08
N PRO A 145 -14.34 -12.95 -3.99
CA PRO A 145 -15.22 -12.96 -2.82
C PRO A 145 -15.13 -11.68 -1.98
N LYS A 146 -14.11 -10.83 -2.21
CA LYS A 146 -13.88 -9.63 -1.40
C LYS A 146 -14.34 -8.36 -2.11
N ALA A 147 -14.84 -7.41 -1.32
CA ALA A 147 -15.31 -6.11 -1.80
C ALA A 147 -14.31 -5.40 -2.71
N HIS A 148 -13.03 -5.40 -2.35
CA HIS A 148 -11.99 -4.76 -3.16
C HIS A 148 -11.81 -5.39 -4.54
N GLN A 149 -11.91 -6.71 -4.63
CA GLN A 149 -11.80 -7.42 -5.91
C GLN A 149 -13.03 -7.14 -6.79
N GLN A 150 -14.22 -7.15 -6.21
CA GLN A 150 -15.46 -6.83 -6.93
C GLN A 150 -15.48 -5.37 -7.39
N ALA A 151 -15.01 -4.43 -6.56
CA ALA A 151 -14.88 -3.02 -6.94
C ALA A 151 -13.86 -2.83 -8.08
N ILE A 152 -12.71 -3.54 -8.07
CA ILE A 152 -11.74 -3.49 -9.18
C ILE A 152 -12.37 -3.97 -10.48
N ALA A 153 -13.10 -5.09 -10.45
CA ALA A 153 -13.78 -5.63 -11.62
C ALA A 153 -14.82 -4.65 -12.17
N ALA A 154 -15.66 -4.10 -11.30
CA ALA A 154 -16.67 -3.10 -11.66
C ALA A 154 -16.04 -1.84 -12.24
N HIS A 155 -14.93 -1.35 -11.66
CA HIS A 155 -14.23 -0.18 -12.17
C HIS A 155 -13.62 -0.41 -13.56
N LYS A 156 -13.09 -1.61 -13.84
CA LYS A 156 -12.64 -1.96 -15.20
C LYS A 156 -13.79 -1.92 -16.20
N TYR A 157 -14.96 -2.43 -15.81
CA TYR A 157 -16.14 -2.39 -16.67
C TYR A 157 -16.62 -0.94 -16.90
N PHE A 158 -16.67 -0.14 -15.83
CA PHE A 158 -16.98 1.30 -15.88
C PHE A 158 -16.02 2.07 -16.80
N VAL A 159 -14.72 1.79 -16.74
CA VAL A 159 -13.76 2.42 -17.66
C VAL A 159 -13.99 1.94 -19.10
N ARG A 160 -14.28 0.65 -19.30
CA ARG A 160 -14.56 0.07 -20.62
C ARG A 160 -15.82 0.65 -21.27
N SER A 161 -16.83 1.01 -20.48
CA SER A 161 -18.03 1.69 -20.96
C SER A 161 -17.80 3.18 -21.28
N GLY A 162 -16.59 3.71 -21.09
CA GLY A 162 -16.33 5.15 -21.31
C GLY A 162 -16.54 5.99 -20.05
N ARG A 163 -16.47 5.37 -18.86
CA ARG A 163 -16.76 5.99 -17.55
C ARG A 163 -18.22 6.43 -17.42
N ASP A 164 -19.10 5.59 -17.95
CA ASP A 164 -20.54 5.73 -17.81
C ASP A 164 -21.14 4.61 -16.95
N TRP A 165 -22.34 4.86 -16.45
CA TRP A 165 -23.08 3.90 -15.64
C TRP A 165 -24.06 3.07 -16.47
N SER A 166 -23.99 3.14 -17.81
CA SER A 166 -24.92 2.43 -18.70
C SER A 166 -25.01 0.92 -18.46
N PRO A 167 -23.96 0.21 -17.99
CA PRO A 167 -24.08 -1.21 -17.70
C PRO A 167 -24.93 -1.59 -16.49
N TRP A 168 -25.21 -0.63 -15.61
CA TRP A 168 -25.91 -0.87 -14.36
C TRP A 168 -27.36 -0.40 -14.44
N SER A 169 -28.25 -1.21 -13.88
CA SER A 169 -29.67 -0.88 -13.77
C SER A 169 -29.87 0.32 -12.86
N CYS A 170 -29.14 0.35 -11.74
CA CYS A 170 -29.18 1.40 -10.74
C CYS A 170 -28.27 2.61 -11.04
N LYS A 171 -28.09 2.95 -12.31
CA LYS A 171 -27.26 4.09 -12.71
C LYS A 171 -27.71 5.40 -12.05
N PRO A 172 -26.79 6.31 -11.68
CA PRO A 172 -27.16 7.61 -11.15
C PRO A 172 -27.98 8.38 -12.19
N TRP A 173 -29.16 8.86 -11.82
CA TRP A 173 -29.92 9.79 -12.64
C TRP A 173 -29.16 11.11 -12.72
N TYR A 174 -28.83 11.56 -13.93
CA TYR A 174 -28.38 12.94 -14.16
C TYR A 174 -29.60 13.83 -13.96
N GLY A 175 -29.87 14.25 -12.72
CA GLY A 175 -30.76 15.38 -12.49
C GLY A 175 -30.17 16.58 -13.20
N TYR A 176 -30.85 17.11 -14.21
CA TYR A 176 -30.60 18.48 -14.64
C TYR A 176 -30.86 19.37 -13.41
N SER A 177 -29.85 20.09 -12.97
CA SER A 177 -29.92 21.17 -11.99
C SER A 177 -28.92 22.23 -12.41
#